data_AF-A0A7I8W8J9-F1
#
_entry.id   AF-A0A7I8W8J9-F1
#
_cell.length_a   1.000
_cell.length_b   1.000
_cell.length_c   1.000
_cell.angle_alpha   90.00
_cell.angle_beta   90.00
_cell.angle_gamma   90.00
#
_symmetry.space_group_name_H-M   'P 1'
#
loop_
_entity.id
_entity.type
_entity.pdbx_description
1 polymer ?
#
loop_
_entity_poly.entity_id
_entity_poly.type
_entity_poly.pdbx_seq_one_letter_code
_entity_poly.pdbx_strand_id
1 'polypeptide(L)'
;MSKETFYTNYSRGYIVEFVEAGDEHCSSWLLLPAENLWHEGVRGFLYIVALIYLFLGIAIASDVFMCSIESITAKKKTIKKYDEEEGKVKEVEVFVWNETVANLTLMAFGSSAPEILLAIGETAQKLGKEDEGDGLGTFTIIGSAAFNLLIITAICILVVDGGEPKKIKELGVFLLTSVWSIFAYIWMLIVVRFSTPGVIDMWEAWVTFAFFPLMVLTAYAMDNGFWIYKCHKSSVDVERTQSVCFNFLFLLL
;
A
#
# COMPACT_ATOMS: atom_id res chain seq x y z
N MET A 1 -44.38 14.29 17.63
CA MET A 1 -43.36 14.00 16.62
C MET A 1 -42.68 15.33 16.32
N SER A 2 -41.65 15.67 17.09
CA SER A 2 -40.86 16.90 16.86
C SER A 2 -40.08 16.69 15.56
N LYS A 3 -40.13 17.63 14.62
CA LYS A 3 -39.26 17.64 13.45
C LYS A 3 -38.22 18.71 13.68
N GLU A 4 -36.94 18.35 13.60
CA GLU A 4 -35.87 19.34 13.65
C GLU A 4 -35.66 19.93 12.25
N THR A 5 -35.50 21.25 12.19
CA THR A 5 -35.35 22.00 10.93
C THR A 5 -33.94 22.53 10.81
N PHE A 6 -33.21 22.08 9.79
CA PHE A 6 -31.88 22.58 9.46
C PHE A 6 -31.97 23.57 8.29
N TYR A 7 -31.36 24.75 8.46
CA TYR A 7 -31.34 25.81 7.46
C TYR A 7 -29.93 25.97 6.90
N THR A 8 -29.77 25.68 5.61
CA THR A 8 -28.52 25.96 4.89
C THR A 8 -28.74 27.14 3.96
N ASN A 9 -28.08 28.26 4.27
CA ASN A 9 -28.29 29.54 3.59
C ASN A 9 -27.25 29.74 2.47
N TYR A 10 -27.73 29.95 1.25
CA TYR A 10 -26.91 30.21 0.07
C TYR A 10 -27.17 31.63 -0.45
N SER A 11 -26.22 32.17 -1.21
CA SER A 11 -26.29 33.53 -1.78
C SER A 11 -27.50 33.81 -2.69
N ARG A 12 -28.26 32.78 -3.09
CA ARG A 12 -29.48 32.90 -3.91
C ARG A 12 -30.70 32.12 -3.38
N GLY A 13 -30.69 31.66 -2.13
CA GLY A 13 -31.82 30.93 -1.55
C GLY A 13 -31.46 30.16 -0.28
N TYR A 14 -32.45 29.58 0.38
CA TYR A 14 -32.25 28.73 1.55
C TYR A 14 -32.83 27.34 1.30
N ILE A 15 -32.16 26.32 1.82
CA ILE A 15 -32.64 24.93 1.82
C ILE A 15 -33.07 24.62 3.24
N VAL A 16 -34.29 24.09 3.38
CA VAL A 16 -34.82 23.62 4.67
C VAL A 16 -34.92 22.11 4.60
N GLU A 17 -34.16 21.43 5.44
CA GLU A 17 -34.24 19.98 5.60
C GLU A 17 -35.01 19.66 6.89
N PHE A 18 -36.03 18.81 6.75
CA PHE A 18 -36.85 18.33 7.85
C PHE A 18 -36.40 16.92 8.21
N VAL A 19 -35.74 16.78 9.35
CA VAL A 19 -35.29 15.47 9.85
C VAL A 19 -36.25 15.02 10.96
N GLU A 20 -36.61 13.74 10.99
CA GLU A 20 -37.42 13.18 12.08
C GLU A 20 -36.58 13.12 13.37
N ALA A 21 -37.18 13.45 14.53
CA ALA A 21 -36.44 13.48 15.79
C ALA A 21 -35.82 12.10 16.11
N GLY A 22 -34.50 12.00 15.94
CA GLY A 22 -33.71 10.78 16.18
C GLY A 22 -32.67 10.49 15.10
N ASP A 23 -32.82 11.04 13.89
CA ASP A 23 -31.83 10.85 12.82
C ASP A 23 -30.79 11.97 12.82
N GLU A 24 -29.51 11.60 12.68
CA GLU A 24 -28.42 12.56 12.58
C GLU A 24 -28.43 13.26 11.22
N HIS A 25 -28.24 14.59 11.23
CA HIS A 25 -28.10 15.36 10.00
C HIS A 25 -26.76 15.04 9.32
N CYS A 26 -26.81 14.25 8.24
CA CYS A 26 -25.63 13.93 7.44
C CYS A 26 -25.11 15.19 6.72
N SER A 27 -24.17 15.88 7.35
CA SER A 27 -23.43 16.98 6.72
C SER A 27 -22.10 16.47 6.18
N SER A 28 -22.03 16.30 4.86
CA SER A 28 -20.78 15.98 4.17
C SER A 28 -20.41 17.12 3.24
N TRP A 29 -19.11 17.46 3.21
CA TRP A 29 -18.58 18.52 2.34
C TRP A 29 -18.82 18.25 0.84
N LEU A 30 -19.00 16.97 0.47
CA LEU A 30 -19.25 16.53 -0.90
C LEU A 30 -20.75 16.47 -1.27
N LEU A 31 -21.67 16.62 -0.31
CA LEU A 31 -23.11 16.62 -0.61
C LEU A 31 -23.47 17.88 -1.39
N LEU A 32 -24.10 17.68 -2.55
CA LEU A 32 -24.58 18.80 -3.35
C LEU A 32 -25.82 19.43 -2.69
N PRO A 33 -25.92 20.77 -2.64
CA PRO A 33 -27.11 21.43 -2.13
C PRO A 33 -28.38 20.97 -2.87
N ALA A 34 -29.42 20.61 -2.11
CA ALA A 34 -30.74 20.19 -2.62
C ALA A 34 -30.75 18.85 -3.39
N GLU A 35 -29.73 18.00 -3.19
CA GLU A 35 -29.64 16.68 -3.81
C GLU A 35 -30.82 15.76 -3.48
N ASN A 36 -31.43 15.92 -2.30
CA ASN A 36 -32.57 15.11 -1.89
C ASN A 36 -33.87 15.39 -2.67
N LEU A 37 -33.90 16.43 -3.50
CA LEU A 37 -35.04 16.73 -4.39
C LEU A 37 -34.96 16.03 -5.75
N TRP A 38 -33.82 15.43 -6.10
CA TRP A 38 -33.65 14.80 -7.42
C TRP A 38 -34.29 13.41 -7.48
N HIS A 39 -34.75 13.01 -8.66
CA HIS A 39 -35.29 11.67 -8.89
C HIS A 39 -34.22 10.61 -8.59
N GLU A 40 -34.58 9.58 -7.81
CA GLU A 40 -33.66 8.57 -7.28
C GLU A 40 -32.75 7.96 -8.36
N GLY A 41 -33.31 7.63 -9.52
CA GLY A 41 -32.56 7.09 -10.66
C GLY A 41 -31.53 8.05 -11.27
N VAL A 42 -31.82 9.35 -11.34
CA VAL A 42 -30.87 10.35 -11.89
C VAL A 42 -29.74 10.58 -10.90
N ARG A 43 -30.06 10.66 -9.60
CA ARG A 43 -29.06 10.77 -8.53
C ARG A 43 -28.11 9.57 -8.52
N GLY A 44 -28.65 8.35 -8.57
CA GLY A 44 -27.84 7.14 -8.63
C GLY A 44 -26.92 7.09 -9.86
N PHE A 45 -27.43 7.47 -11.04
CA PHE A 45 -26.61 7.54 -12.25
C PHE A 45 -25.47 8.56 -12.14
N LEU A 46 -25.74 9.77 -11.63
CA LEU A 46 -24.72 10.80 -11.46
C LEU A 46 -23.64 10.39 -10.47
N TYR A 47 -23.99 9.72 -9.37
CA TYR A 47 -23.02 9.17 -8.43
C TYR A 47 -22.14 8.10 -9.07
N ILE A 48 -22.70 7.20 -9.88
CA ILE A 48 -21.91 6.17 -10.59
C ILE A 48 -20.91 6.85 -11.54
N VAL A 49 -21.34 7.85 -12.30
CA VAL A 49 -20.44 8.60 -13.20
C VAL A 49 -19.36 9.33 -12.42
N ALA A 50 -19.72 9.99 -11.31
CA ALA A 50 -18.76 10.68 -10.45
C ALA A 50 -17.76 9.71 -9.82
N LEU A 51 -18.21 8.55 -9.34
CA LEU A 51 -17.35 7.50 -8.79
C LEU A 51 -16.38 6.96 -9.84
N ILE A 52 -16.84 6.69 -11.07
CA ILE A 52 -15.95 6.25 -12.17
C ILE A 52 -14.93 7.34 -12.50
N TYR A 53 -15.33 8.61 -12.54
CA TYR A 53 -14.42 9.73 -12.80
C TYR A 53 -13.33 9.86 -11.72
N LEU A 54 -13.73 9.80 -10.43
CA LEU A 54 -12.79 9.85 -9.31
C LEU A 54 -11.87 8.62 -9.30
N PHE A 55 -12.42 7.43 -9.53
CA PHE A 55 -11.65 6.19 -9.61
C PHE A 55 -10.60 6.23 -10.72
N LEU A 56 -10.98 6.71 -11.91
CA LEU A 56 -10.05 6.88 -13.02
C LEU A 56 -8.95 7.90 -12.69
N GLY A 57 -9.32 9.01 -12.05
CA GLY A 57 -8.35 10.02 -11.61
C GLY A 57 -7.32 9.47 -10.62
N ILE A 58 -7.77 8.72 -9.62
CA ILE A 58 -6.89 8.07 -8.64
C ILE A 58 -6.01 7.04 -9.34
N ALA A 59 -6.57 6.18 -10.21
CA ALA A 59 -5.81 5.16 -10.92
C ALA A 59 -4.68 5.74 -11.80
N ILE A 60 -4.94 6.84 -12.51
CA ILE A 60 -3.90 7.54 -13.30
C ILE A 60 -2.82 8.11 -12.39
N ALA A 61 -3.19 8.69 -11.24
CA ALA A 61 -2.22 9.21 -10.29
C ALA A 61 -1.33 8.09 -9.71
N SER A 62 -1.90 6.93 -9.40
CA SER A 62 -1.17 5.73 -8.95
C SER A 62 -0.17 5.25 -9.99
N ASP A 63 -0.56 5.18 -11.26
CA ASP A 63 0.29 4.73 -12.37
C ASP A 63 1.50 5.66 -12.56
N VAL A 64 1.27 6.98 -12.59
CA VAL A 64 2.34 7.98 -12.70
C VAL A 64 3.30 7.92 -11.51
N PHE A 65 2.78 7.71 -10.30
CA PHE A 65 3.61 7.56 -9.11
C PHE A 65 4.48 6.31 -9.18
N MET A 66 3.92 5.18 -9.63
CA MET A 66 4.66 3.92 -9.78
C MET A 66 5.77 4.02 -10.84
N CYS A 67 5.50 4.61 -12.01
CA CYS A 67 6.52 4.88 -13.02
C CYS A 67 7.66 5.75 -12.49
N SER A 68 7.33 6.72 -11.60
CA SER A 68 8.33 7.59 -10.97
C SER A 68 9.26 6.80 -10.03
N ILE A 69 8.70 5.89 -9.24
CA ILE A 69 9.47 5.00 -8.35
C ILE A 69 10.39 4.08 -9.16
N GLU A 70 9.88 3.47 -10.23
CA GLU A 70 10.68 2.62 -11.13
C GLU A 70 11.88 3.39 -11.73
N SER A 71 11.67 4.64 -12.14
CA SER A 71 12.76 5.48 -12.64
C SER A 71 13.81 5.82 -11.57
N ILE A 72 13.41 5.94 -10.30
CA ILE A 72 14.33 6.23 -9.18
C ILE A 72 15.15 4.98 -8.83
N THR A 73 14.53 3.80 -8.79
CA THR A 73 15.20 2.54 -8.45
C THR A 73 16.12 2.07 -9.57
N ALA A 74 15.83 2.42 -10.83
CA ALA A 74 16.67 2.10 -11.99
C ALA A 74 17.98 2.91 -12.10
N LYS A 75 18.24 3.88 -11.22
CA LYS A 75 19.47 4.70 -11.28
C LYS A 75 20.73 3.89 -10.96
N LYS A 76 21.64 3.81 -11.92
CA LYS A 76 22.97 3.17 -11.80
C LYS A 76 24.04 4.20 -11.44
N LYS A 77 25.03 3.77 -10.65
CA LYS A 77 26.24 4.54 -10.32
C LYS A 77 27.48 3.72 -10.68
N THR A 78 28.32 4.28 -11.53
CA THR A 78 29.59 3.67 -11.91
C THR A 78 30.60 3.85 -10.79
N ILE A 79 31.06 2.75 -10.19
CA ILE A 79 32.13 2.77 -9.19
C ILE A 79 33.38 2.16 -9.82
N LYS A 80 34.50 2.87 -9.70
CA LYS A 80 35.82 2.42 -10.11
C LYS A 80 36.33 1.44 -9.06
N LYS A 81 36.31 0.14 -9.34
CA LYS A 81 36.97 -0.88 -8.50
C LYS A 81 38.37 -1.12 -9.06
N TYR A 82 39.36 -1.05 -8.17
CA TYR A 82 40.74 -1.39 -8.51
C TYR A 82 40.87 -2.91 -8.41
N ASP A 83 41.13 -3.57 -9.55
CA ASP A 83 41.28 -5.02 -9.63
C ASP A 83 42.77 -5.37 -9.42
N GLU A 84 43.10 -6.03 -8.30
CA GLU A 84 44.49 -6.27 -7.86
C GLU A 84 45.22 -7.28 -8.77
N GLU A 85 44.48 -8.10 -9.54
CA GLU A 85 45.05 -9.12 -10.44
C GLU A 85 45.37 -8.63 -11.86
N GLU A 86 44.76 -7.54 -12.35
CA GLU A 86 44.98 -7.01 -13.71
C GLU A 86 45.60 -5.60 -13.75
N GLY A 87 45.80 -4.93 -12.61
CA GLY A 87 46.37 -3.59 -12.55
C GLY A 87 45.57 -2.52 -13.33
N LYS A 88 44.29 -2.80 -13.61
CA LYS A 88 43.38 -1.92 -14.35
C LYS A 88 42.20 -1.53 -13.48
N VAL A 89 41.80 -0.27 -13.60
CA VAL A 89 40.57 0.25 -13.00
C VAL A 89 39.40 -0.23 -13.87
N LYS A 90 38.64 -1.22 -13.41
CA LYS A 90 37.39 -1.62 -14.08
C LYS A 90 36.25 -0.74 -13.55
N GLU A 91 35.56 -0.10 -14.48
CA GLU A 91 34.33 0.63 -14.21
C GLU A 91 33.19 -0.39 -14.09
N VAL A 92 32.74 -0.65 -12.86
CA VAL A 92 31.58 -1.52 -12.62
C VAL A 92 30.39 -0.62 -12.33
N GLU A 93 29.36 -0.70 -13.17
CA GLU A 93 28.06 -0.09 -12.91
C GLU A 93 27.35 -0.89 -11.81
N VAL A 94 27.19 -0.28 -10.63
CA VAL A 94 26.37 -0.86 -9.56
C VAL A 94 25.12 -0.01 -9.38
N PHE A 95 23.99 -0.64 -9.05
CA PHE A 95 22.78 0.10 -8.68
C PHE A 95 23.06 0.95 -7.43
N VAL A 96 22.50 2.17 -7.40
CA VAL A 96 22.62 3.06 -6.22
C VAL A 96 21.89 2.45 -5.03
N TRP A 97 20.78 1.76 -5.30
CA TRP A 97 19.97 1.06 -4.32
C TRP A 97 20.30 -0.42 -4.37
N ASN A 98 20.39 -1.06 -3.19
CA ASN A 98 20.39 -2.51 -3.12
C ASN A 98 19.07 -3.04 -3.70
N GLU A 99 19.14 -3.98 -4.64
CA GLU A 99 17.98 -4.48 -5.39
C GLU A 99 16.91 -5.05 -4.46
N THR A 100 17.32 -5.82 -3.44
CA THR A 100 16.42 -6.39 -2.44
C THR A 100 15.72 -5.31 -1.62
N VAL A 101 16.43 -4.26 -1.18
CA VAL A 101 15.81 -3.15 -0.44
C VAL A 101 14.89 -2.33 -1.33
N ALA A 102 15.29 -2.01 -2.55
CA ALA A 102 14.49 -1.24 -3.51
C ALA A 102 13.18 -1.96 -3.86
N ASN A 103 13.26 -3.27 -4.07
CA ASN A 103 12.12 -4.12 -4.38
C ASN A 103 11.18 -4.24 -3.19
N LEU A 104 11.70 -4.56 -2.00
CA LEU A 104 10.86 -4.73 -0.82
C LEU A 104 10.23 -3.43 -0.33
N THR A 105 10.91 -2.29 -0.48
CA THR A 105 10.42 -1.02 0.09
C THR A 105 9.84 -0.11 -0.97
N LEU A 106 10.67 0.42 -1.86
CA LEU A 106 10.29 1.50 -2.76
C LEU A 106 9.27 1.01 -3.79
N MET A 107 9.51 -0.14 -4.42
CA MET A 107 8.61 -0.70 -5.43
C MET A 107 7.26 -1.12 -4.84
N ALA A 108 7.25 -1.69 -3.62
CA ALA A 108 6.02 -2.04 -2.91
C ALA A 108 5.25 -0.82 -2.38
N PHE A 109 5.96 0.19 -1.88
CA PHE A 109 5.34 1.45 -1.45
C PHE A 109 4.71 2.21 -2.63
N GLY A 110 5.31 2.11 -3.82
CA GLY A 110 4.81 2.74 -5.05
C GLY A 110 3.36 2.38 -5.38
N SER A 111 2.97 1.12 -5.22
CA SER A 111 1.61 0.69 -5.53
C SER A 111 0.56 1.07 -4.51
N SER A 112 0.94 1.16 -3.22
CA SER A 112 -0.02 1.37 -2.12
C SER A 112 -0.02 2.83 -1.60
N ALA A 113 0.80 3.71 -2.19
CA ALA A 113 0.90 5.11 -1.79
C ALA A 113 -0.42 5.91 -1.91
N PRO A 114 -1.22 5.79 -2.99
CA PRO A 114 -2.53 6.44 -3.10
C PRO A 114 -3.48 6.06 -1.94
N GLU A 115 -3.54 4.78 -1.60
CA GLU A 115 -4.38 4.22 -0.54
C GLU A 115 -3.92 4.69 0.84
N ILE A 116 -2.60 4.69 1.08
CA ILE A 116 -2.00 5.22 2.31
C ILE A 116 -2.28 6.72 2.47
N LEU A 117 -2.16 7.51 1.38
CA LEU A 117 -2.44 8.94 1.41
C LEU A 117 -3.90 9.23 1.73
N LEU A 118 -4.83 8.43 1.20
CA LEU A 118 -6.25 8.54 1.53
C LEU A 118 -6.52 8.21 3.00
N ALA A 119 -5.91 7.14 3.54
CA ALA A 119 -6.07 6.77 4.95
C ALA A 119 -5.52 7.84 5.92
N ILE A 120 -4.35 8.42 5.59
CA ILE A 120 -3.80 9.55 6.34
C ILE A 120 -4.69 10.79 6.22
N GLY A 121 -5.22 11.08 5.02
CA GLY A 121 -6.14 12.18 4.79
C GLY A 121 -7.41 12.06 5.63
N GLU A 122 -8.03 10.88 5.66
CA GLU A 122 -9.21 10.59 6.48
C GLU A 122 -8.89 10.74 7.97
N THR A 123 -7.77 10.18 8.43
CA THR A 123 -7.35 10.28 9.84
C THR A 123 -7.09 11.73 10.23
N ALA A 124 -6.44 12.52 9.37
CA ALA A 124 -6.17 13.93 9.60
C ALA A 124 -7.46 14.78 9.65
N GLN A 125 -8.50 14.42 8.89
CA GLN A 125 -9.80 15.09 8.93
C GLN A 125 -10.63 14.71 10.18
N LYS A 126 -10.40 13.51 10.72
CA LYS A 126 -11.02 13.02 11.96
C LYS A 126 -10.32 13.54 13.23
N LEU A 127 -9.11 14.12 13.12
CA LEU A 127 -8.42 14.72 14.27
C LEU A 127 -9.26 15.85 14.89
N GLY A 128 -9.76 15.63 16.11
CA GLY A 128 -10.54 16.62 16.87
C GLY A 128 -12.06 16.50 16.74
N LYS A 129 -12.57 15.46 16.06
CA LYS A 129 -13.99 15.07 16.09
C LYS A 129 -14.12 13.72 16.79
N GLU A 130 -15.02 13.61 17.76
CA GLU A 130 -15.36 12.36 18.45
C GLU A 130 -16.27 11.47 17.59
N ASP A 131 -15.99 11.37 16.29
CA ASP A 131 -16.77 10.49 15.41
C ASP A 131 -16.30 9.04 15.62
N GLU A 132 -17.15 8.22 16.24
CA GLU A 132 -17.04 6.76 16.40
C GLU A 132 -17.18 6.00 15.05
N GLY A 133 -16.82 6.64 13.93
CA GLY A 133 -16.89 6.06 12.60
C GLY A 133 -15.64 5.24 12.33
N ASP A 134 -15.83 3.91 12.27
CA ASP A 134 -14.79 2.95 11.88
C ASP A 134 -14.07 3.40 10.60
N GLY A 135 -12.75 3.23 10.55
CA GLY A 135 -11.89 3.87 9.54
C GLY A 135 -12.10 3.25 8.16
N LEU A 136 -12.70 3.99 7.22
CA LEU A 136 -12.90 3.53 5.84
C LEU A 136 -11.55 3.19 5.18
N GLY A 137 -10.51 3.96 5.52
CA GLY A 137 -9.13 3.73 5.12
C GLY A 137 -8.57 2.40 5.60
N THR A 138 -8.85 1.98 6.84
CA THR A 138 -8.36 0.70 7.39
C THR A 138 -8.92 -0.49 6.61
N PHE A 139 -10.23 -0.49 6.33
CA PHE A 139 -10.85 -1.55 5.53
C PHE A 139 -10.38 -1.55 4.07
N THR A 140 -10.12 -0.36 3.52
CA THR A 140 -9.58 -0.23 2.16
C THR A 140 -8.19 -0.87 2.06
N ILE A 141 -7.31 -0.62 3.03
CA ILE A 141 -5.97 -1.23 3.09
C ILE A 141 -6.04 -2.75 3.24
N ILE A 142 -6.88 -3.25 4.16
CA ILE A 142 -7.01 -4.71 4.37
C ILE A 142 -7.59 -5.37 3.10
N GLY A 143 -8.55 -4.73 2.45
CA GLY A 143 -9.17 -5.21 1.23
C GLY A 143 -8.21 -5.27 0.04
N SER A 144 -7.38 -4.23 -0.16
CA SER A 144 -6.37 -4.19 -1.22
C SER A 144 -5.32 -5.27 -1.05
N ALA A 145 -4.81 -5.46 0.18
CA ALA A 145 -3.86 -6.52 0.49
C ALA A 145 -4.43 -7.92 0.18
N ALA A 146 -5.68 -8.19 0.59
CA ALA A 146 -6.35 -9.46 0.30
C ALA A 146 -6.56 -9.69 -1.19
N PHE A 147 -6.98 -8.66 -1.94
CA PHE A 147 -7.16 -8.76 -3.39
C PHE A 147 -5.84 -9.03 -4.11
N ASN A 148 -4.76 -8.37 -3.70
CA ASN A 148 -3.43 -8.59 -4.24
C ASN A 148 -2.92 -10.00 -3.94
N LEU A 149 -3.10 -10.46 -2.69
CA LEU A 149 -2.69 -11.80 -2.24
C LEU A 149 -3.35 -12.92 -3.03
N LEU A 150 -4.64 -12.82 -3.31
CA LEU A 150 -5.43 -13.93 -3.84
C LEU A 150 -5.66 -13.82 -5.35
N ILE A 151 -6.08 -12.64 -5.83
CA ILE A 151 -6.54 -12.49 -7.22
C ILE A 151 -5.36 -12.18 -8.14
N ILE A 152 -4.53 -11.19 -7.79
CA ILE A 152 -3.39 -10.80 -8.63
C ILE A 152 -2.40 -11.96 -8.75
N THR A 153 -2.08 -12.65 -7.64
CA THR A 153 -1.21 -13.84 -7.68
C THR A 153 -1.76 -14.95 -8.56
N ALA A 154 -3.06 -15.26 -8.47
CA ALA A 154 -3.69 -16.28 -9.30
C ALA A 154 -3.58 -15.91 -10.78
N ILE A 155 -3.85 -14.65 -11.14
CA ILE A 155 -3.70 -14.16 -12.52
C ILE A 155 -2.25 -14.25 -12.97
N CYS A 156 -1.28 -13.86 -12.15
CA CYS A 156 0.16 -13.96 -12.50
C CYS A 156 0.61 -15.41 -12.73
N ILE A 157 0.05 -16.37 -11.99
CA ILE A 157 0.34 -17.80 -12.20
C ILE A 157 -0.25 -18.28 -13.53
N LEU A 158 -1.49 -17.88 -13.84
CA LEU A 158 -2.23 -18.27 -15.05
C LEU A 158 -1.70 -17.63 -16.34
N VAL A 159 -1.33 -16.35 -16.30
CA VAL A 159 -0.93 -15.58 -17.51
C VAL A 159 0.49 -15.88 -17.95
N VAL A 160 1.37 -16.26 -17.01
CA VAL A 160 2.75 -16.60 -17.34
C VAL A 160 2.80 -18.04 -17.85
N ASP A 161 2.56 -18.19 -19.15
CA ASP A 161 2.73 -19.43 -19.90
C ASP A 161 4.22 -19.64 -20.24
N GLY A 162 4.80 -20.65 -19.62
CA GLY A 162 6.12 -21.16 -19.95
C GLY A 162 6.24 -22.52 -19.30
N GLY A 163 6.46 -23.58 -20.09
CA GLY A 163 6.57 -24.96 -19.62
C GLY A 163 7.78 -25.25 -18.72
N GLU A 164 8.39 -24.21 -18.15
CA GLU A 164 9.54 -24.28 -17.26
C GLU A 164 9.13 -24.06 -15.80
N PRO A 165 9.75 -24.79 -14.85
CA PRO A 165 9.47 -24.61 -13.43
C PRO A 165 9.92 -23.23 -12.97
N LYS A 166 8.96 -22.41 -12.53
CA LYS A 166 9.20 -21.07 -11.99
C LYS A 166 9.99 -21.17 -10.69
N LYS A 167 11.18 -20.56 -10.63
CA LYS A 167 12.04 -20.53 -9.44
C LYS A 167 12.08 -19.13 -8.83
N ILE A 168 12.04 -19.08 -7.50
CA ILE A 168 12.26 -17.86 -6.73
C ILE A 168 13.78 -17.68 -6.58
N LYS A 169 14.32 -16.54 -7.03
CA LYS A 169 15.76 -16.25 -6.99
C LYS A 169 16.28 -16.10 -5.56
N GLU A 170 15.53 -15.39 -4.71
CA GLU A 170 15.92 -15.07 -3.32
C GLU A 170 15.04 -15.78 -2.29
N LEU A 171 15.16 -17.12 -2.19
CA LEU A 171 14.38 -17.91 -1.22
C LEU A 171 14.64 -17.51 0.24
N GLY A 172 15.86 -17.06 0.57
CA GLY A 172 16.21 -16.65 1.93
C GLY A 172 15.45 -15.39 2.38
N VAL A 173 15.46 -14.37 1.53
CA VAL A 173 14.72 -13.11 1.75
C VAL A 173 13.20 -13.39 1.75
N PHE A 174 12.74 -14.27 0.86
CA PHE A 174 11.33 -14.68 0.80
C PHE A 174 10.84 -15.35 2.09
N LEU A 175 11.62 -16.28 2.66
CA LEU A 175 11.27 -16.94 3.91
C LEU A 175 11.28 -15.96 5.08
N LEU A 176 12.29 -15.08 5.16
CA LEU A 176 12.40 -14.07 6.21
C LEU A 176 11.20 -13.11 6.20
N THR A 177 10.82 -12.61 5.02
CA THR A 177 9.67 -11.72 4.85
C THR A 177 8.34 -12.42 5.15
N SER A 178 8.21 -13.71 4.81
CA SER A 178 7.03 -14.52 5.16
C SER A 178 6.89 -14.72 6.67
N VAL A 179 8.00 -14.93 7.40
CA VAL A 179 7.98 -15.03 8.87
C VAL A 179 7.60 -13.70 9.49
N TRP A 180 8.17 -12.59 9.01
CA TRP A 180 7.80 -11.24 9.45
C TRP A 180 6.34 -10.90 9.20
N SER A 181 5.77 -11.36 8.08
CA SER A 181 4.36 -11.19 7.75
C SER A 181 3.44 -11.87 8.77
N ILE A 182 3.68 -13.15 9.06
CA ILE A 182 2.88 -13.90 10.05
C ILE A 182 3.03 -13.25 11.43
N PHE A 183 4.25 -12.85 11.79
CA PHE A 183 4.51 -12.14 13.03
C PHE A 183 3.74 -10.82 13.11
N ALA A 184 3.69 -10.02 12.03
CA ALA A 184 2.93 -8.77 11.99
C ALA A 184 1.42 -8.99 12.21
N TYR A 185 0.84 -10.04 11.63
CA TYR A 185 -0.58 -10.38 11.89
C TYR A 185 -0.82 -10.81 13.34
N ILE A 186 0.09 -11.61 13.91
CA ILE A 186 0.00 -12.00 15.33
C ILE A 186 0.13 -10.76 16.22
N TRP A 187 1.06 -9.85 15.91
CA TRP A 187 1.25 -8.60 16.64
C TRP A 187 0.00 -7.72 16.58
N MET A 188 -0.59 -7.54 15.40
CA MET A 188 -1.86 -6.81 15.24
C MET A 188 -2.98 -7.43 16.08
N LEU A 189 -3.06 -8.76 16.15
CA LEU A 189 -4.03 -9.46 17.02
C LEU A 189 -3.76 -9.15 18.50
N ILE A 190 -2.50 -9.14 18.94
CA ILE A 190 -2.11 -8.82 20.32
C ILE A 190 -2.53 -7.40 20.69
N VAL A 191 -2.23 -6.41 19.84
CA VAL A 191 -2.57 -5.00 20.07
C VAL A 191 -4.08 -4.82 20.16
N VAL A 192 -4.84 -5.35 19.20
CA VAL A 192 -6.30 -5.14 19.12
C VAL A 192 -7.07 -5.92 20.20
N ARG A 193 -6.61 -7.12 20.59
CA ARG A 193 -7.38 -8.04 21.44
C ARG A 193 -6.87 -8.20 22.88
N PHE A 194 -5.55 -8.16 23.08
CA PHE A 194 -4.93 -8.53 24.36
C PHE A 194 -4.42 -7.34 25.15
N SER A 195 -3.88 -6.32 24.49
CA SER A 195 -3.28 -5.17 25.16
C SER A 195 -4.36 -4.17 25.61
N THR A 196 -4.99 -3.48 24.66
CA THR A 196 -6.04 -2.50 24.93
C THR A 196 -7.21 -2.77 23.97
N PRO A 197 -8.31 -3.39 24.45
CA PRO A 197 -9.41 -3.80 23.57
C PRO A 197 -10.03 -2.63 22.82
N GLY A 198 -9.87 -2.61 21.49
CA GLY A 198 -10.50 -1.64 20.60
C GLY A 198 -9.85 -0.25 20.55
N VAL A 199 -8.72 -0.01 21.23
CA VAL A 199 -7.98 1.27 21.18
C VAL A 199 -6.48 0.98 21.05
N ILE A 200 -5.80 1.68 20.15
CA ILE A 200 -4.34 1.55 19.98
C ILE A 200 -3.64 2.62 20.80
N ASP A 201 -2.80 2.20 21.74
CA ASP A 201 -1.99 3.11 22.53
C ASP A 201 -0.82 3.67 21.71
N MET A 202 -0.39 4.89 22.05
CA MET A 202 0.68 5.59 21.34
C MET A 202 1.97 4.76 21.23
N TRP A 203 2.33 4.01 22.28
CA TRP A 203 3.55 3.19 22.28
C TRP A 203 3.43 1.99 21.34
N GLU A 204 2.24 1.40 21.20
CA GLU A 204 1.96 0.27 20.29
C GLU A 204 2.08 0.72 18.84
N ALA A 205 1.60 1.94 18.55
CA ALA A 205 1.76 2.57 17.25
C ALA A 205 3.25 2.77 16.90
N TRP A 206 4.06 3.28 17.83
CA TRP A 206 5.51 3.45 17.61
C TRP A 206 6.24 2.12 17.42
N VAL A 207 5.90 1.09 18.19
CA VAL A 207 6.50 -0.25 18.03
C VAL A 207 6.13 -0.84 16.68
N THR A 208 4.86 -0.74 16.27
CA THR A 208 4.37 -1.21 14.98
C THR A 208 5.06 -0.48 13.83
N PHE A 209 5.20 0.85 13.93
CA PHE A 209 5.94 1.65 12.96
C PHE A 209 7.41 1.25 12.88
N ALA A 210 8.04 0.90 14.00
CA ALA A 210 9.45 0.47 14.04
C ALA A 210 9.69 -0.94 13.45
N PHE A 211 8.69 -1.80 13.38
CA PHE A 211 8.85 -3.13 12.75
C PHE A 211 9.13 -3.06 11.25
N PHE A 212 8.59 -2.05 10.55
CA PHE A 212 8.85 -1.87 9.12
C PHE A 212 10.34 -1.67 8.80
N PRO A 213 11.04 -0.66 9.34
CA PRO A 213 12.47 -0.48 9.07
C PRO A 213 13.31 -1.64 9.62
N LEU A 214 12.91 -2.27 10.73
CA LEU A 214 13.62 -3.43 11.26
C LEU A 214 13.55 -4.63 10.31
N MET A 215 12.37 -4.92 9.74
CA MET A 215 12.21 -5.96 8.74
C MET A 215 13.10 -5.68 7.51
N VAL A 216 13.13 -4.44 7.01
CA VAL A 216 13.98 -4.03 5.88
C VAL A 216 15.46 -4.21 6.19
N LEU A 217 15.91 -3.84 7.39
CA LEU A 217 17.30 -4.03 7.82
C LEU A 217 17.67 -5.52 7.90
N THR A 218 16.76 -6.37 8.41
CA THR A 218 17.00 -7.82 8.46
C THR A 218 17.02 -8.43 7.05
N ALA A 219 16.20 -7.96 6.12
CA ALA A 219 16.23 -8.37 4.72
C ALA A 219 17.53 -7.95 4.03
N TYR A 220 18.00 -6.72 4.26
CA TYR A 220 19.29 -6.24 3.77
C TYR A 220 20.45 -7.07 4.36
N ALA A 221 20.41 -7.41 5.64
CA ALA A 221 21.43 -8.24 6.28
C ALA A 221 21.46 -9.67 5.71
N MET A 222 20.29 -10.22 5.37
CA MET A 222 20.17 -11.54 4.73
C MET A 222 20.76 -11.53 3.32
N ASP A 223 20.44 -10.50 2.54
CA ASP A 223 20.94 -10.29 1.17
C ASP A 223 22.46 -10.11 1.12
N ASN A 224 23.03 -9.39 2.10
CA ASN A 224 24.49 -9.21 2.21
C ASN A 224 25.21 -10.39 2.92
N GLY A 225 24.51 -11.51 3.15
CA GLY A 225 25.13 -12.77 3.56
C GLY A 225 25.42 -12.92 5.06
N PHE A 226 24.71 -12.20 5.94
CA PHE A 226 24.97 -12.28 7.38
C PHE A 226 24.38 -13.54 8.06
N TRP A 227 23.44 -14.24 7.41
CA TRP A 227 22.89 -15.49 7.96
C TRP A 227 22.70 -16.55 6.87
N ILE A 228 23.69 -17.46 6.79
CA ILE A 228 23.68 -18.72 6.04
C ILE A 228 23.64 -18.54 4.52
N TYR A 229 24.83 -18.57 3.88
CA TYR A 229 25.13 -19.64 2.92
C TYR A 229 26.62 -19.65 2.54
N LYS A 230 27.39 -20.42 3.33
CA LYS A 230 28.59 -21.15 2.91
C LYS A 230 28.21 -22.52 2.31
N CYS A 231 27.01 -22.68 1.77
CA CYS A 231 26.57 -23.90 1.11
C CYS A 231 26.05 -23.58 -0.29
N HIS A 232 26.58 -24.28 -1.27
CA HIS A 232 26.08 -24.31 -2.64
C HIS A 232 26.23 -23.04 -3.48
N LYS A 233 27.49 -22.63 -3.63
CA LYS A 233 27.98 -22.08 -4.90
C LYS A 233 27.88 -23.17 -5.98
N SER A 234 26.85 -23.12 -6.81
CA SER A 234 26.83 -23.80 -8.12
C SER A 234 26.17 -22.86 -9.13
N SER A 235 27.05 -22.21 -9.90
CA SER A 235 26.88 -21.72 -11.27
C SER A 235 25.52 -21.94 -11.92
N VAL A 236 24.81 -20.85 -12.24
CA VAL A 236 24.01 -20.76 -13.48
C VAL A 236 24.12 -19.34 -14.01
N ASP A 237 24.44 -19.29 -15.29
CA ASP A 237 24.76 -18.14 -16.11
C ASP A 237 23.69 -17.05 -16.17
N VAL A 238 24.16 -15.87 -16.56
CA VAL A 238 23.38 -14.71 -16.97
C VAL A 238 22.57 -15.09 -18.21
N GLU A 239 21.39 -15.68 -18.02
CA GLU A 239 20.35 -15.69 -19.05
C GLU A 239 19.21 -14.75 -18.67
N ARG A 240 18.94 -13.87 -19.63
CA ARG A 240 17.90 -12.84 -19.62
C ARG A 240 16.54 -13.51 -19.73
N THR A 241 16.10 -14.17 -18.67
CA THR A 241 14.73 -14.67 -18.54
C THR A 241 13.88 -13.59 -17.89
N GLN A 242 12.82 -13.21 -18.59
CA GLN A 242 11.86 -12.15 -18.27
C GLN A 242 11.41 -12.27 -16.80
N SER A 243 12.03 -11.47 -15.94
CA SER A 243 11.81 -11.47 -14.49
C SER A 243 10.45 -10.87 -14.18
N VAL A 244 9.49 -11.68 -13.75
CA VAL A 244 8.43 -11.17 -12.87
C VAL A 244 9.06 -11.09 -11.48
N CYS A 245 9.45 -9.88 -11.08
CA CYS A 245 9.98 -9.63 -9.74
C CYS A 245 8.81 -9.76 -8.74
N PHE A 246 8.60 -10.99 -8.24
CA PHE A 246 7.51 -11.30 -7.33
C PHE A 246 7.87 -10.82 -5.92
N ASN A 247 7.56 -9.56 -5.62
CA ASN A 247 7.69 -8.99 -4.28
C ASN A 247 6.52 -9.43 -3.41
N PHE A 248 6.75 -10.37 -2.49
CA PHE A 248 5.72 -10.79 -1.53
C PHE A 248 5.29 -9.65 -0.58
N LEU A 249 6.11 -8.61 -0.40
CA LEU A 249 5.70 -7.42 0.35
C LEU A 249 4.70 -6.53 -0.40
N PHE A 250 4.68 -6.61 -1.74
CA PHE A 250 3.63 -6.01 -2.57
C PHE A 250 2.26 -6.59 -2.18
N LEU A 251 2.21 -7.87 -1.81
CA LEU A 251 0.98 -8.56 -1.43
C LEU A 251 0.49 -8.24 0.00
N LEU A 252 1.35 -7.70 0.89
CA LEU A 252 1.03 -7.54 2.32
C LEU A 252 0.62 -6.12 2.74
N LEU A 253 0.71 -5.16 1.83
CA LEU A 253 0.33 -3.76 2.03
C LEU A 253 -0.83 -3.37 1.11
#